data_AF-A0AAV5F1E3-F1
#
_entry.id   AF-A0AAV5F1E3-F1
#
_cell.length_a   1.000
_cell.length_b   1.000
_cell.length_c   1.000
_cell.angle_alpha   90.00
_cell.angle_beta   90.00
_cell.angle_gamma   90.00
#
_symmetry.space_group_name_H-M   'P 1'
#
loop_
_entity.id
_entity.type
_entity.pdbx_description
1 polymer ?
#
loop_
_entity_poly.entity_id
_entity_poly.type
_entity_poly.pdbx_seq_one_letter_code
_entity_poly.pdbx_strand_id
1 'polypeptide(L)'
;MDNVDQKHMPHKLLYEITDGFSEKRLLGRGAFGAVYKVQKKWRKRLRAIPGYTSLEVDCQQVKKCMEIALKCIDNEKQRRPDIEYIVEQLTEVHSFISAMSVLFSDIQFG
;
A
#
# COMPACT_ATOMS: atom_id res chain seq x y z
N MET A 1 15.97 1.42 -22.20
CA MET A 1 16.37 1.98 -20.88
C MET A 1 15.09 2.46 -20.26
N ASP A 2 14.49 1.56 -19.49
CA ASP A 2 13.12 1.70 -19.03
C ASP A 2 13.04 2.89 -18.07
N ASN A 3 12.32 3.93 -18.50
CA ASN A 3 11.88 4.98 -17.62
C ASN A 3 10.76 4.37 -16.77
N VAL A 4 11.17 3.62 -15.75
CA VAL A 4 10.29 3.28 -14.64
C VAL A 4 9.95 4.62 -14.01
N ASP A 5 8.74 5.12 -14.27
CA ASP A 5 8.16 6.24 -13.55
C ASP A 5 8.25 5.92 -12.07
N GLN A 6 9.32 6.39 -11.46
CA GLN A 6 9.62 6.17 -10.07
C GLN A 6 8.60 7.03 -9.34
N LYS A 7 7.48 6.40 -8.95
CA LYS A 7 6.42 6.98 -8.12
C LYS A 7 7.02 7.33 -6.76
N HIS A 8 7.79 8.42 -6.73
CA HIS A 8 8.48 8.90 -5.55
C HIS A 8 7.41 9.51 -4.65
N MET A 9 7.00 8.74 -3.64
CA MET A 9 6.10 9.26 -2.63
C MET A 9 6.78 10.47 -1.97
N PRO A 10 6.21 11.68 -2.05
CA PRO A 10 6.89 12.87 -1.57
C PRO A 10 7.18 12.74 -0.07
N HIS A 11 8.41 13.04 0.36
CA HIS A 11 8.78 13.04 1.78
C HIS A 11 7.79 13.85 2.64
N LYS A 12 7.29 14.98 2.09
CA LYS A 12 6.25 15.80 2.73
C LYS A 12 4.98 15.00 3.04
N LEU A 13 4.54 14.15 2.11
CA LEU A 13 3.39 13.27 2.32
C LEU A 13 3.68 12.25 3.44
N LEU A 14 4.86 11.61 3.44
CA LEU A 14 5.26 10.65 4.47
C LEU A 14 5.29 11.28 5.87
N TYR A 15 5.88 12.47 6.00
CA TYR A 15 5.92 13.24 7.24
C TYR A 15 4.51 13.54 7.75
N GLU A 16 3.61 13.98 6.87
CA GLU A 16 2.26 14.37 7.26
C GLU A 16 1.36 13.17 7.60
N ILE A 17 1.43 12.06 6.86
CA ILE A 17 0.61 10.87 7.16
C ILE A 17 1.06 10.15 8.43
N THR A 18 2.32 10.32 8.83
CA THR A 18 2.89 9.76 10.07
C THR A 18 2.85 10.73 11.25
N ASP A 19 2.28 11.93 11.08
CA ASP A 19 2.21 12.94 12.14
C ASP A 19 3.61 13.34 12.63
N GLY A 20 4.51 13.60 11.68
CA GLY A 20 5.91 13.90 11.93
C GLY A 20 6.69 12.73 12.53
N PHE A 21 6.37 11.48 12.15
CA PHE A 21 6.96 10.28 12.73
C PHE A 21 6.81 10.20 14.26
N SER A 22 5.63 10.56 14.78
CA SER A 22 5.36 10.57 16.22
C SER A 22 5.53 9.18 16.86
N GLU A 23 6.25 9.09 17.98
CA GLU A 23 6.38 7.87 18.80
C GLU A 23 5.02 7.28 19.23
N LYS A 24 3.99 8.12 19.39
CA LYS A 24 2.61 7.67 19.69
C LYS A 24 2.01 6.78 18.60
N ARG A 25 2.63 6.78 17.41
CA ARG A 25 2.21 6.01 16.25
C ARG A 25 3.19 4.89 15.92
N LEU A 26 4.27 4.74 16.69
CA LEU A 26 5.21 3.64 16.50
C LEU A 26 4.50 2.31 16.77
N LEU A 27 4.49 1.45 15.77
CA LEU A 27 3.99 0.08 15.87
C LEU A 27 5.10 -0.88 16.32
N GLY A 28 6.36 -0.59 15.96
CA GLY A 28 7.50 -1.38 16.37
C GLY A 28 8.80 -0.95 15.70
N ARG A 29 9.92 -1.51 16.16
CA ARG A 29 11.25 -1.36 15.56
C ARG A 29 11.84 -2.74 15.31
N GLY A 30 12.52 -2.91 14.17
CA GLY A 30 13.25 -4.12 13.82
C GLY A 30 14.51 -3.81 13.03
N ALA A 31 15.15 -4.84 12.47
CA ALA A 31 16.38 -4.70 11.68
C ALA A 31 16.25 -3.74 10.48
N PHE A 32 15.03 -3.58 9.96
CA PHE A 32 14.71 -2.74 8.81
C PHE A 32 14.16 -1.35 9.18
N GLY A 33 14.23 -0.97 10.46
CA GLY A 33 13.82 0.35 10.94
C GLY A 33 12.52 0.37 11.75
N ALA A 34 11.95 1.57 11.86
CA ALA A 34 10.76 1.85 12.65
C ALA A 34 9.50 1.84 11.77
N VAL A 35 8.44 1.19 12.25
CA VAL A 35 7.15 1.10 11.56
C VAL A 35 6.16 2.02 12.24
N TYR A 36 5.54 2.94 11.49
CA TYR A 36 4.58 3.91 12.02
C TYR A 36 3.17 3.71 11.45
N LYS A 37 2.16 3.97 12.29
CA LYS A 37 0.75 3.93 11.91
C LYS A 37 0.36 5.20 11.13
N VAL A 38 -0.09 5.01 9.89
CA VAL A 38 -0.56 6.12 9.04
C VAL A 38 -1.94 6.65 9.46
N GLN A 39 -2.15 7.97 9.35
CA GLN A 39 -3.43 8.62 9.61
C GLN A 39 -4.47 8.34 8.51
N LYS A 40 -5.75 8.15 8.88
CA LYS A 40 -6.90 8.01 7.95
C LYS A 40 -7.03 9.14 6.90
N LYS A 41 -6.30 10.25 7.07
CA LYS A 41 -6.25 11.38 6.13
C LYS A 41 -5.57 11.03 4.80
N TRP A 42 -4.76 9.97 4.74
CA TRP A 42 -4.01 9.58 3.53
C TRP A 42 -4.90 9.45 2.30
N ARG A 43 -6.07 8.80 2.42
CA ARG A 43 -7.04 8.64 1.31
C ARG A 43 -7.55 9.98 0.78
N LYS A 44 -7.93 10.90 1.69
CA LYS A 44 -8.43 12.23 1.31
C LYS A 44 -7.37 13.05 0.58
N ARG A 45 -6.10 12.85 0.92
CA ARG A 45 -4.99 13.60 0.32
C ARG A 45 -4.54 13.04 -1.01
N LEU A 46 -4.50 11.71 -1.15
CA LEU A 46 -4.26 11.09 -2.44
C LEU A 46 -5.34 11.48 -3.48
N ARG A 47 -6.61 11.64 -3.07
CA ARG A 47 -7.67 12.24 -3.93
C ARG A 47 -7.34 13.65 -4.43
N ALA A 48 -6.59 14.41 -3.66
CA ALA A 48 -6.27 15.80 -3.95
C ALA A 48 -5.00 15.96 -4.79
N ILE A 49 -4.28 14.87 -5.09
CA ILE A 49 -3.11 14.90 -5.98
C ILE A 49 -3.61 14.92 -7.42
N PRO A 50 -3.36 16.00 -8.20
CA PRO A 50 -3.72 16.03 -9.61
C PRO A 50 -3.06 14.88 -10.37
N GLY A 51 -3.82 14.17 -11.20
CA GLY A 51 -3.33 13.07 -12.03
C GLY A 51 -3.18 11.72 -11.30
N TYR A 52 -3.51 11.62 -10.01
CA TYR A 52 -3.45 10.34 -9.30
C TYR A 52 -4.72 9.51 -9.52
N THR A 53 -4.65 8.57 -10.47
CA THR A 53 -5.79 7.74 -10.92
C THR A 53 -5.93 6.40 -10.18
N SER A 54 -4.89 5.93 -9.49
CA SER A 54 -4.85 4.59 -8.88
C SER A 54 -5.43 4.52 -7.46
N LEU A 55 -6.06 5.58 -6.96
CA LEU A 55 -6.48 5.66 -5.55
C LEU A 55 -7.34 4.50 -5.07
N GLU A 56 -8.35 4.13 -5.85
CA GLU A 56 -9.31 3.10 -5.45
C GLU A 56 -8.62 1.73 -5.38
N VAL A 57 -7.76 1.46 -6.36
CA VAL A 57 -6.91 0.26 -6.44
C VAL A 57 -5.92 0.22 -5.27
N ASP A 58 -5.21 1.33 -4.99
CA ASP A 58 -4.27 1.42 -3.87
C ASP A 58 -5.00 1.27 -2.52
N CYS A 59 -6.24 1.75 -2.42
CA CYS A 59 -7.08 1.51 -1.24
C CYS A 59 -7.47 0.04 -1.07
N GLN A 60 -7.75 -0.68 -2.16
CA GLN A 60 -8.04 -2.11 -2.12
C GLN A 60 -6.80 -2.90 -1.70
N GLN A 61 -5.62 -2.56 -2.25
CA GLN A 61 -4.36 -3.20 -1.87
C GLN A 61 -4.03 -2.97 -0.40
N VAL A 62 -4.11 -1.72 0.08
CA VAL A 62 -3.88 -1.40 1.50
C VAL A 62 -4.85 -2.16 2.40
N LYS A 63 -6.13 -2.28 2.00
CA LYS A 63 -7.12 -3.07 2.74
C LYS A 63 -6.70 -4.54 2.83
N LYS A 64 -6.35 -5.17 1.71
CA LYS A 64 -5.95 -6.57 1.66
C LYS A 64 -4.68 -6.85 2.46
N CYS A 65 -3.65 -6.02 2.31
CA CYS A 65 -2.41 -6.13 3.08
C CYS A 65 -2.66 -6.03 4.60
N MET A 66 -3.62 -5.18 5.01
CA MET A 66 -4.00 -5.05 6.42
C MET A 66 -4.72 -6.30 6.94
N GLU A 67 -5.61 -6.89 6.15
CA GLU A 67 -6.27 -8.16 6.47
C GLU A 67 -5.25 -9.29 6.62
N ILE A 68 -4.26 -9.39 5.72
CA ILE A 68 -3.17 -10.36 5.80
C ILE A 68 -2.34 -10.11 7.08
N ALA A 69 -1.92 -8.87 7.32
CA ALA A 69 -1.12 -8.52 8.48
C ALA A 69 -1.81 -8.89 9.80
N LEU A 70 -3.13 -8.67 9.91
CA LEU A 70 -3.92 -9.08 11.06
C LEU A 70 -3.89 -10.60 11.28
N LYS A 71 -3.99 -11.39 10.20
CA LYS A 71 -3.87 -12.86 10.30
C LYS A 71 -2.46 -13.31 10.70
N CYS A 72 -1.42 -12.63 10.22
CA CYS A 72 -0.03 -12.97 10.55
C CYS A 72 0.31 -12.80 12.04
N ILE A 73 -0.38 -11.87 12.73
CA ILE A 73 -0.17 -11.61 14.16
C ILE A 73 -1.18 -12.33 15.07
N ASP A 74 -1.96 -13.26 14.53
CA ASP A 74 -2.91 -14.02 15.34
C ASP A 74 -2.18 -14.70 16.53
N ASN A 75 -2.78 -14.64 17.71
CA ASN A 75 -2.22 -15.25 18.92
C ASN A 75 -2.05 -16.76 18.74
N GLU A 76 -2.97 -17.39 18.02
CA GLU A 76 -2.95 -18.81 17.71
C GLU A 76 -2.08 -19.06 16.47
N LYS A 77 -0.92 -19.71 16.68
CA LYS A 77 0.07 -19.96 15.61
C LYS A 77 -0.52 -20.69 14.41
N GLN A 78 -1.41 -21.66 14.64
CA GLN A 78 -2.06 -22.46 13.61
C GLN A 78 -3.06 -21.68 12.75
N ARG A 79 -3.51 -20.49 13.19
CA ARG A 79 -4.38 -19.61 12.40
C ARG A 79 -3.61 -18.64 11.51
N ARG A 80 -2.30 -18.51 11.75
CA ARG A 80 -1.43 -17.67 10.93
C ARG A 80 -1.31 -18.31 9.55
N PRO A 81 -1.41 -17.52 8.48
CA PRO A 81 -1.24 -18.03 7.14
C PRO A 81 0.21 -18.47 6.93
N ASP A 82 0.40 -19.48 6.10
CA ASP A 82 1.72 -19.78 5.55
C ASP A 82 2.11 -18.74 4.49
N ILE A 83 3.39 -18.82 4.09
CA ILE A 83 3.94 -17.89 3.11
C ILE A 83 3.33 -18.07 1.72
N GLU A 84 2.90 -19.28 1.36
CA GLU A 84 2.29 -19.57 0.06
C GLU A 84 0.96 -18.83 -0.07
N TYR A 85 0.08 -18.96 0.93
CA TYR A 85 -1.16 -18.20 1.02
C TYR A 85 -0.92 -16.70 0.95
N ILE A 86 0.08 -16.18 1.68
CA ILE A 86 0.39 -14.75 1.65
C ILE A 86 0.78 -14.31 0.23
N VAL A 87 1.65 -15.07 -0.45
CA VAL A 87 2.09 -14.75 -1.81
C VAL A 87 0.94 -14.81 -2.80
N GLU A 88 0.08 -15.83 -2.72
CA GLU A 88 -1.10 -15.94 -3.57
C GLU A 88 -2.03 -14.73 -3.41
N GLN A 89 -2.35 -14.37 -2.17
CA GLN A 89 -3.25 -13.24 -1.88
C GLN A 89 -2.66 -11.89 -2.31
N LEU A 90 -1.34 -11.73 -2.26
CA LEU A 90 -0.65 -10.53 -2.76
C LEU A 90 -0.59 -10.51 -4.29
N THR A 91 -0.40 -11.67 -4.92
CA THR A 91 -0.33 -11.82 -6.39
C THR A 91 -1.67 -11.52 -7.04
N GLU A 92 -2.78 -11.96 -6.43
CA GLU A 92 -4.14 -11.64 -6.90
C GLU A 92 -4.37 -10.13 -6.99
N VAL A 93 -3.95 -9.39 -5.96
CA VAL A 93 -4.04 -7.93 -5.94
C VAL A 93 -3.14 -7.30 -7.00
N HIS A 94 -1.93 -7.82 -7.18
CA HIS A 94 -0.98 -7.33 -8.19
C HIS A 94 -1.48 -7.58 -9.63
N SER A 95 -2.11 -8.72 -9.90
CA SER A 95 -2.70 -9.05 -11.19
C SER A 95 -3.87 -8.14 -11.55
N PHE A 96 -4.71 -7.75 -10.57
CA PHE A 96 -5.75 -6.75 -10.78
C PHE A 96 -5.15 -5.36 -11.13
N ILE A 97 -4.04 -4.99 -10.48
CA ILE A 97 -3.30 -3.76 -10.79
C ILE A 97 -2.73 -3.79 -12.20
N SER A 98 -2.07 -4.89 -12.58
CA SER A 98 -1.46 -5.06 -13.91
C SER A 98 -2.52 -5.02 -15.01
N ALA A 99 -3.67 -5.66 -14.83
CA ALA A 99 -4.75 -5.65 -15.80
C ALA A 99 -5.38 -4.25 -15.99
N MET A 100 -5.53 -3.49 -14.90
CA MET A 100 -6.03 -2.11 -14.98
C MET A 100 -5.02 -1.16 -15.64
N SER A 101 -3.71 -1.34 -15.40
CA SER A 101 -2.68 -0.54 -16.08
C SER A 101 -2.64 -0.76 -17.59
N VAL A 102 -2.97 -1.97 -18.08
CA VAL A 102 -3.06 -2.28 -19.52
C VAL A 102 -4.29 -1.62 -20.15
N LEU A 103 -5.44 -1.60 -19.46
CA LEU A 103 -6.64 -0.93 -19.99
C LEU A 103 -6.50 0.59 -20.10
N PHE A 104 -5.68 1.23 -19.27
CA PHE A 104 -5.39 2.66 -19.39
C PHE A 104 -4.43 3.00 -20.54
N SER A 105 -3.59 2.05 -21.00
CA SER A 105 -2.77 2.24 -22.21
C SER A 105 -3.56 2.09 -23.51
N ASP A 106 -4.69 1.38 -23.48
CA ASP A 106 -5.53 1.11 -24.66
C ASP A 106 -6.57 2.22 -24.96
N ILE A 107 -6.76 3.19 -24.06
CA ILE A 107 -7.57 4.38 -24.34
C ILE A 107 -6.63 5.49 -24.87
N GLN A 108 -6.25 5.37 -26.15
CA GLN A 108 -5.77 6.53 -26.90
C GLN A 108 -6.95 7.48 -27.13
N PHE A 109 -6.91 8.66 -26.52
CA PHE A 109 -7.70 9.80 -27.01
C PHE A 109 -7.17 10.15 -28.41
N GLY A 110 -8.08 10.22 -29.37
CA GLY A 110 -7.81 10.61 -30.76
C GLY A 110 -7.41 12.07 -30.94
#